data_AF-A0A4Y5YRG9-F1
#
_entry.id   AF-A0A4Y5YRG9-F1
#
_cell.length_a   1.000
_cell.length_b   1.000
_cell.length_c   1.000
_cell.angle_alpha   90.00
_cell.angle_beta   90.00
_cell.angle_gamma   90.00
#
_symmetry.space_group_name_H-M   'P 1'
#
loop_
_entity.id
_entity.type
_entity.pdbx_description
1 polymer ?
#
loop_
_entity_poly.entity_id
_entity_poly.type
_entity_poly.pdbx_seq_one_letter_code
_entity_poly.pdbx_strand_id
1 'polypeptide(L)'
;MPIDHQTRPARRSVDRLVVPFVVVVLFVVAMTASAVQGQPTFRPAEPIPAGTAEPLPTASPGGTGLPEPLESEPTNAAVAQMLTVILMVLVAAGIIVLLVIAAKALLRAWRDRPLRRRDAAVVAPEVEQFESPPTADIAVGVMRRGIAGALATIDERVRATDAIIAAWIGLEESAADAGVTRAASETPGEFVVRIVTLRPGVADEAVALLRLYESVRFGTRVADEDDRSSARRALRRIEEVWR
;
A
#
# COMPACT_ATOMS: atom_id res chain seq x y z
N MET A 1 48.22 9.45 24.91
CA MET A 1 47.43 9.59 23.67
C MET A 1 46.02 9.14 24.01
N PRO A 2 45.05 10.05 24.21
CA PRO A 2 43.71 9.68 24.65
C PRO A 2 42.87 9.22 23.45
N ILE A 3 42.08 8.15 23.63
CA ILE A 3 41.16 7.63 22.62
C ILE A 3 39.83 8.34 22.77
N ASP A 4 39.46 9.15 21.78
CA ASP A 4 38.15 9.79 21.70
C ASP A 4 37.05 8.74 21.49
N HIS A 5 36.18 8.59 22.48
CA HIS A 5 34.91 7.89 22.35
C HIS A 5 33.93 8.76 21.55
N GLN A 6 33.85 8.55 20.24
CA GLN A 6 32.76 9.11 19.43
C GLN A 6 31.43 8.43 19.79
N THR A 7 30.56 9.18 20.47
CA THR A 7 29.16 8.83 20.68
C THR A 7 28.40 8.95 19.36
N ARG A 8 27.89 7.82 18.83
CA ARG A 8 27.00 7.81 17.65
C ARG A 8 25.62 8.35 18.04
N PRO A 9 25.05 9.35 17.34
CA PRO A 9 23.78 9.94 17.72
C PRO A 9 22.55 9.06 17.33
N ALA A 10 21.75 8.74 18.35
CA ALA A 10 20.29 8.74 18.45
C ALA A 10 19.37 8.69 17.20
N ARG A 11 19.64 7.89 16.15
CA ARG A 11 18.69 7.73 15.02
C ARG A 11 17.48 6.82 15.32
N ARG A 12 17.45 6.16 16.49
CA ARG A 12 16.37 5.22 16.91
C ARG A 12 15.18 5.87 17.63
N SER A 13 15.29 7.14 18.01
CA SER A 13 14.31 7.77 18.90
C SER A 13 13.12 8.39 18.16
N VAL A 14 13.28 8.72 16.87
CA VAL A 14 12.24 9.41 16.10
C VAL A 14 11.12 8.45 15.71
N ASP A 15 11.42 7.24 15.23
CA ASP A 15 10.39 6.25 14.83
C ASP A 15 9.51 5.79 16.01
N ARG A 16 10.06 5.78 17.22
CA ARG A 16 9.32 5.40 18.44
C ARG A 16 8.29 6.44 18.88
N LEU A 17 8.45 7.70 18.45
CA LEU A 17 7.54 8.81 18.76
C LEU A 17 6.48 9.02 17.68
N VAL A 18 6.72 8.57 16.45
CA VAL A 18 5.77 8.72 15.33
C VAL A 18 4.51 7.87 15.55
N VAL A 19 4.67 6.62 15.98
CA VAL A 19 3.53 5.71 16.23
C VAL A 19 2.58 6.25 17.31
N PRO A 20 3.03 6.63 18.53
CA PRO A 20 2.12 7.19 19.52
C PRO A 20 1.52 8.53 19.07
N PHE A 21 2.24 9.35 18.31
CA PHE A 21 1.71 10.59 17.76
C PHE A 21 0.56 10.35 16.78
N VAL A 22 0.70 9.37 15.87
CA VAL A 22 -0.37 8.98 14.93
C VAL A 22 -1.60 8.45 15.67
N VAL A 23 -1.40 7.65 16.72
CA VAL A 23 -2.50 7.13 17.55
C VAL A 23 -3.24 8.26 18.27
N VAL A 24 -2.53 9.22 18.85
CA VAL A 24 -3.14 10.39 19.51
C VAL A 24 -3.93 11.24 18.52
N VAL A 25 -3.39 11.47 17.31
CA VAL A 25 -4.09 12.21 16.25
C VAL A 25 -5.36 11.49 15.81
N LEU A 26 -5.30 10.17 15.55
CA LEU A 26 -6.47 9.35 15.21
C LEU A 26 -7.54 9.38 16.29
N PHE A 27 -7.13 9.31 17.56
CA PHE A 27 -8.02 9.36 18.70
C PHE A 27 -8.76 10.71 18.79
N VAL A 28 -8.03 11.83 18.60
CA VAL A 28 -8.64 13.18 18.59
C VAL A 28 -9.62 13.34 17.44
N VAL A 29 -9.29 12.83 16.24
CA VAL A 29 -10.19 12.86 15.07
C VAL A 29 -11.46 12.05 15.33
N ALA A 30 -11.33 10.83 15.85
CA ALA A 30 -12.46 9.96 16.16
C ALA A 30 -13.37 10.55 17.25
N MET A 31 -12.78 11.10 18.31
CA MET A 31 -13.53 11.75 19.40
C MET A 31 -14.32 12.96 18.87
N THR A 32 -13.70 13.76 18.00
CA THR A 32 -14.34 14.94 17.41
C THR A 32 -15.48 14.55 16.46
N ALA A 33 -15.28 13.53 15.63
CA ALA A 33 -16.31 13.00 14.74
C ALA A 33 -17.52 12.47 15.54
N SER A 34 -17.27 11.79 16.67
CA SER A 34 -18.32 11.30 17.55
C SER A 34 -19.10 12.44 18.23
N ALA A 35 -18.44 13.54 18.58
CA ALA A 35 -19.09 14.70 19.17
C ALA A 35 -20.04 15.42 18.20
N VAL A 36 -19.73 15.43 16.90
CA VAL A 36 -20.57 16.05 15.86
C VAL A 36 -21.82 15.21 15.53
N GLN A 37 -21.76 13.88 15.68
CA GLN A 37 -22.87 12.98 15.35
C GLN A 37 -23.94 12.86 16.44
N GLY A 38 -23.71 13.43 17.62
CA GLY A 38 -24.60 13.32 18.79
C GLY A 38 -25.77 14.32 18.80
N GLN A 39 -26.45 14.58 17.67
CA GLN A 39 -27.69 15.37 17.69
C GLN A 39 -28.90 14.46 17.96
N PRO A 40 -29.54 14.50 19.15
CA PRO A 40 -30.73 13.70 19.43
C PRO A 40 -31.90 14.23 18.61
N THR A 41 -32.28 13.50 17.56
CA THR A 41 -33.48 13.78 16.79
C THR A 41 -34.70 13.17 17.49
N PHE A 42 -35.46 13.98 18.22
CA PHE A 42 -36.77 13.57 18.72
C PHE A 42 -37.76 13.55 17.55
N ARG A 43 -38.24 12.36 17.16
CA ARG A 43 -39.36 12.25 16.21
C ARG A 43 -40.63 12.77 16.88
N PRO A 44 -41.39 13.68 16.25
CA PRO A 44 -42.75 13.98 16.69
C PRO A 44 -43.58 12.70 16.64
N ALA A 45 -44.35 12.40 17.69
CA ALA A 45 -45.22 11.26 17.71
C ALA A 45 -46.25 11.36 16.57
N GLU A 46 -46.44 10.26 15.85
CA GLU A 46 -47.39 10.15 14.75
C GLU A 46 -48.84 10.29 15.29
N PRO A 47 -49.72 11.07 14.63
CA PRO A 47 -51.09 11.24 15.13
C PRO A 47 -51.83 9.90 15.10
N ILE A 48 -52.25 9.42 16.27
CA ILE A 48 -53.10 8.22 16.38
C ILE A 48 -54.43 8.52 15.67
N PRO A 49 -54.88 7.70 14.70
CA PRO A 49 -56.17 7.90 14.06
C PRO A 49 -57.28 7.84 15.12
N ALA A 50 -58.10 8.89 15.16
CA ALA A 50 -59.21 8.99 16.08
C ALA A 50 -60.20 7.84 15.84
N GLY A 51 -60.20 6.86 16.74
CA GLY A 51 -61.32 5.93 16.87
C GLY A 51 -62.57 6.72 17.22
N THR A 52 -63.69 6.38 16.60
CA THR A 52 -65.01 6.99 16.84
C THR A 52 -65.37 6.88 18.32
N ALA A 53 -65.11 7.93 19.10
CA ALA A 53 -65.57 8.08 20.46
C ALA A 53 -66.87 8.89 20.46
N GLU A 54 -67.88 8.42 21.17
CA GLU A 54 -69.11 9.15 21.47
C GLU A 54 -68.81 10.56 22.04
N PRO A 55 -69.64 11.58 21.76
CA PRO A 55 -69.39 12.92 22.25
C PRO A 55 -69.60 12.98 23.77
N LEU A 56 -68.51 13.11 24.53
CA LEU A 56 -68.52 13.54 25.92
C LEU A 56 -68.50 15.07 26.02
N PRO A 57 -69.14 15.66 27.05
CA PRO A 57 -69.39 17.10 27.13
C PRO A 57 -68.10 17.92 27.26
N THR A 58 -68.05 19.02 26.50
CA THR A 58 -66.95 19.99 26.40
C THR A 58 -66.61 20.62 27.76
N ALA A 59 -65.41 20.34 28.26
CA ALA A 59 -64.75 21.16 29.28
C ALA A 59 -63.60 21.95 28.62
N SER A 60 -63.66 23.28 28.75
CA SER A 60 -62.66 24.21 28.20
C SER A 60 -61.31 24.05 28.92
N PRO A 61 -60.19 23.78 28.24
CA PRO A 61 -58.88 23.84 28.87
C PRO A 61 -58.45 25.29 29.06
N GLY A 62 -58.17 25.66 30.31
CA GLY A 62 -57.52 26.90 30.68
C GLY A 62 -56.13 27.04 30.06
N GLY A 63 -55.74 28.30 29.83
CA GLY A 63 -54.47 28.66 29.21
C GLY A 63 -53.25 28.08 29.92
N THR A 64 -52.38 27.46 29.14
CA THR A 64 -50.97 27.28 29.47
C THR A 64 -50.20 27.82 28.28
N GLY A 65 -49.51 28.95 28.46
CA GLY A 65 -48.69 29.56 27.42
C GLY A 65 -47.63 28.57 26.94
N LEU A 66 -47.47 28.46 25.62
CA LEU A 66 -46.35 27.72 25.03
C LEU A 66 -45.03 28.38 25.45
N PRO A 67 -43.95 27.61 25.73
CA PRO A 67 -42.62 28.18 25.76
C PRO A 67 -42.25 28.66 24.36
N GLU A 68 -41.84 29.92 24.24
CA GLU A 68 -41.33 30.50 23.00
C GLU A 68 -40.13 29.67 22.50
N PRO A 69 -40.07 29.29 21.21
CA PRO A 69 -38.89 28.66 20.65
C PRO A 69 -37.72 29.65 20.75
N LEU A 70 -36.64 29.25 21.43
CA LEU A 70 -35.41 30.02 21.43
C LEU A 70 -34.90 30.15 19.99
N GLU A 71 -35.08 31.31 19.38
CA GLU A 71 -34.44 31.64 18.10
C GLU A 71 -32.92 31.59 18.32
N SER A 72 -32.26 30.63 17.67
CA SER A 72 -30.82 30.55 17.65
C SER A 72 -30.28 31.76 16.87
N GLU A 73 -29.69 32.73 17.57
CA GLU A 73 -29.14 33.93 16.94
C GLU A 73 -28.18 33.59 15.78
N PRO A 74 -28.29 34.26 14.62
CA PRO A 74 -27.50 33.98 13.42
C PRO A 74 -25.98 34.13 13.64
N THR A 75 -25.59 34.91 14.66
CA THR A 75 -24.19 35.09 15.09
C THR A 75 -23.54 33.78 15.55
N ASN A 76 -24.28 32.91 16.25
CA ASN A 76 -23.74 31.63 16.76
C ASN A 76 -23.52 30.61 15.63
N ALA A 77 -24.39 30.60 14.62
CA ALA A 77 -24.24 29.75 13.44
C ALA A 77 -23.03 30.15 12.59
N ALA A 78 -22.81 31.46 12.39
CA ALA A 78 -21.65 31.96 11.64
C ALA A 78 -20.32 31.66 12.35
N VAL A 79 -20.26 31.81 13.67
CA VAL A 79 -19.07 31.47 14.47
C VAL A 79 -18.79 29.96 14.44
N ALA A 80 -19.83 29.13 14.59
CA ALA A 80 -19.69 27.68 14.49
C ALA A 80 -19.22 27.22 13.09
N GLN A 81 -19.73 27.83 12.02
CA GLN A 81 -19.31 27.54 10.66
C GLN A 81 -17.85 27.96 10.42
N MET A 82 -17.45 29.14 10.92
CA MET A 82 -16.07 29.63 10.80
C MET A 82 -15.09 28.73 11.56
N LEU A 83 -15.43 28.29 12.77
CA LEU A 83 -14.64 27.32 13.54
C LEU A 83 -14.53 25.96 12.80
N THR A 84 -15.61 25.52 12.16
CA THR A 84 -15.62 24.28 11.37
C THR A 84 -14.68 24.37 10.17
N VAL A 85 -14.69 25.49 9.45
CA VAL A 85 -13.79 25.72 8.31
C VAL A 85 -12.33 25.77 8.77
N ILE A 86 -12.03 26.49 9.85
CA ILE A 86 -10.68 26.57 10.42
C ILE A 86 -10.18 25.18 10.82
N LEU A 87 -11.03 24.37 11.46
CA LEU A 87 -10.70 23.00 11.84
C LEU A 87 -10.44 22.12 10.61
N MET A 88 -11.26 22.23 9.57
CA MET A 88 -11.10 21.46 8.34
C MET A 88 -9.78 21.79 7.63
N VAL A 89 -9.41 23.08 7.60
CA VAL A 89 -8.12 23.54 7.07
C VAL A 89 -6.95 23.00 7.90
N LEU A 90 -7.06 22.99 9.23
CA LEU A 90 -6.03 22.42 10.10
C LEU A 90 -5.87 20.91 9.88
N VAL A 91 -6.96 20.16 9.71
CA VAL A 91 -6.92 18.73 9.40
C VAL A 91 -6.28 18.49 8.04
N ALA A 92 -6.67 19.25 7.01
CA ALA A 92 -6.08 19.16 5.67
C ALA A 92 -4.58 19.47 5.70
N ALA A 93 -4.17 20.51 6.43
CA ALA A 93 -2.76 20.84 6.64
C ALA A 93 -2.01 19.70 7.35
N GLY A 94 -2.61 19.08 8.37
CA GLY A 94 -2.05 17.91 9.05
C GLY A 94 -1.86 16.71 8.13
N ILE A 95 -2.82 16.42 7.26
CA ILE A 95 -2.73 15.37 6.24
C ILE A 95 -1.60 15.67 5.26
N ILE A 96 -1.48 16.92 4.78
CA ILE A 96 -0.42 17.33 3.87
C ILE A 96 0.96 17.14 4.53
N VAL A 97 1.12 17.55 5.80
CA VAL A 97 2.36 17.34 6.55
C VAL A 97 2.68 15.85 6.69
N LEU A 98 1.68 15.01 7.00
CA LEU A 98 1.84 13.57 7.08
C LEU A 98 2.31 12.97 5.74
N LEU A 99 1.69 13.38 4.64
CA LEU A 99 2.06 12.94 3.29
C LEU A 99 3.48 13.38 2.93
N VAL A 100 3.89 14.60 3.29
CA VAL A 100 5.26 15.09 3.07
C VAL A 100 6.28 14.30 3.90
N ILE A 101 5.96 13.97 5.16
CA ILE A 101 6.81 13.13 6.01
C ILE A 101 6.91 11.72 5.41
N ALA A 102 5.78 11.12 5.01
CA ALA A 102 5.74 9.81 4.39
C ALA A 102 6.52 9.77 3.07
N ALA A 103 6.35 10.78 2.22
CA ALA A 103 7.09 10.92 0.97
C ALA A 103 8.60 11.08 1.22
N LYS A 104 9.00 11.89 2.21
CA LYS A 104 10.41 12.03 2.60
C LYS A 104 10.99 10.74 3.21
N ALA A 105 10.20 10.01 4.00
CA ALA A 105 10.59 8.72 4.56
C ALA A 105 10.73 7.67 3.46
N LEU A 106 9.82 7.65 2.47
CA LEU A 106 9.88 6.76 1.32
C LEU A 106 11.07 7.10 0.42
N LEU A 107 11.29 8.39 0.11
CA LEU A 107 12.48 8.85 -0.64
C LEU A 107 13.77 8.53 0.10
N ARG A 108 13.80 8.65 1.44
CA ARG A 108 14.96 8.25 2.24
C ARG A 108 15.13 6.75 2.26
N ALA A 109 14.08 5.95 2.34
CA ALA A 109 14.15 4.50 2.25
C ALA A 109 14.63 4.03 0.86
N TRP A 110 14.28 4.79 -0.18
CA TRP A 110 14.71 4.54 -1.56
C TRP A 110 16.15 5.02 -1.82
N ARG A 111 16.59 6.16 -1.25
CA ARG A 111 17.98 6.68 -1.36
C ARG A 111 18.96 6.00 -0.40
N ASP A 112 18.52 5.65 0.80
CA ASP A 112 19.26 4.85 1.80
C ASP A 112 19.07 3.34 1.55
N ARG A 113 18.77 2.91 0.32
CA ARG A 113 19.17 1.59 -0.20
C ARG A 113 20.56 1.71 -0.86
N PRO A 114 21.68 1.89 -0.12
CA PRO A 114 22.94 1.47 -0.66
C PRO A 114 22.87 -0.06 -0.80
N LEU A 115 23.50 -0.57 -1.85
CA LEU A 115 23.84 -1.97 -2.02
C LEU A 115 24.56 -2.50 -0.78
N ARG A 116 23.83 -2.87 0.27
CA ARG A 116 24.42 -3.41 1.49
C ARG A 116 24.69 -4.88 1.24
N ARG A 117 25.86 -5.12 0.64
CA ARG A 117 26.79 -6.15 1.09
C ARG A 117 26.55 -6.39 2.58
N ARG A 118 26.00 -7.54 2.91
CA ARG A 118 26.11 -8.11 4.24
C ARG A 118 26.95 -9.37 4.10
N ASP A 119 28.25 -9.12 4.08
CA ASP A 119 29.22 -10.08 4.58
C ASP A 119 28.85 -10.46 6.01
N ALA A 120 28.97 -11.76 6.27
CA ALA A 120 29.41 -12.37 7.51
C ALA A 120 28.99 -11.67 8.82
N ALA A 121 27.89 -12.14 9.40
CA ALA A 121 27.74 -12.17 10.84
C ALA A 121 27.16 -13.53 11.23
N VAL A 122 28.07 -14.36 11.75
CA VAL A 122 27.84 -15.59 12.49
C VAL A 122 26.57 -15.48 13.34
N VAL A 123 25.57 -16.29 13.01
CA VAL A 123 24.58 -16.78 13.96
C VAL A 123 24.63 -18.30 13.84
N ALA A 124 25.35 -18.92 14.76
CA ALA A 124 25.23 -20.34 15.06
C ALA A 124 24.29 -20.48 16.27
N PRO A 125 23.74 -21.68 16.54
CA PRO A 125 22.52 -22.14 15.91
C PRO A 125 21.48 -22.52 16.98
N GLU A 126 20.20 -22.34 16.68
CA GLU A 126 19.16 -23.13 17.35
C GLU A 126 18.02 -23.32 16.36
N VAL A 127 17.50 -24.55 16.33
CA VAL A 127 16.30 -25.03 15.65
C VAL A 127 16.53 -25.66 14.25
N GLU A 128 16.75 -26.97 14.35
CA GLU A 128 16.14 -28.06 13.58
C GLU A 128 16.55 -28.30 12.12
N GLN A 129 17.18 -29.46 11.95
CA GLN A 129 17.32 -30.29 10.76
C GLN A 129 16.30 -30.01 9.65
N PHE A 130 16.77 -29.39 8.56
CA PHE A 130 16.47 -29.85 7.20
C PHE A 130 17.76 -29.81 6.37
N GLU A 131 18.11 -30.99 5.86
CA GLU A 131 19.00 -31.32 4.74
C GLU A 131 19.88 -30.24 4.09
N SER A 132 21.17 -30.59 4.00
CA SER A 132 22.26 -30.04 3.19
C SER A 132 21.84 -29.47 1.83
N PRO A 133 22.50 -28.41 1.31
CA PRO A 133 22.01 -27.59 0.20
C PRO A 133 22.11 -28.32 -1.16
N PRO A 134 20.98 -28.64 -1.81
CA PRO A 134 20.92 -29.00 -3.23
C PRO A 134 20.44 -27.79 -4.07
N THR A 135 20.26 -26.62 -3.47
CA THR A 135 19.31 -25.61 -3.96
C THR A 135 19.87 -24.70 -5.06
N ALA A 136 21.18 -24.40 -5.05
CA ALA A 136 21.74 -23.45 -6.01
C ALA A 136 21.78 -24.00 -7.44
N ASP A 137 22.21 -25.25 -7.62
CA ASP A 137 22.36 -25.85 -8.95
C ASP A 137 21.00 -26.21 -9.58
N ILE A 138 20.03 -26.64 -8.78
CA ILE A 138 18.66 -26.89 -9.23
C ILE A 138 18.01 -25.57 -9.69
N ALA A 139 18.13 -24.50 -8.89
CA ALA A 139 17.61 -23.18 -9.25
C ALA A 139 18.22 -22.66 -10.56
N VAL A 140 19.52 -22.86 -10.78
CA VAL A 140 20.20 -22.51 -12.04
C VAL A 140 19.64 -23.28 -13.22
N GLY A 141 19.49 -24.59 -13.10
CA GLY A 141 18.95 -25.44 -14.17
C GLY A 141 17.50 -25.07 -14.54
N VAL A 142 16.65 -24.82 -13.54
CA VAL A 142 15.25 -24.44 -13.74
C VAL A 142 15.15 -23.07 -14.40
N MET A 143 15.83 -22.05 -13.86
CA MET A 143 15.78 -20.70 -14.43
C MET A 143 16.35 -20.63 -15.84
N ARG A 144 17.44 -21.35 -16.13
CA ARG A 144 18.00 -21.40 -17.50
C ARG A 144 16.99 -21.98 -18.49
N ARG A 145 16.27 -23.05 -18.12
CA ARG A 145 15.19 -23.60 -18.96
C ARG A 145 14.03 -22.62 -19.10
N GLY A 146 13.65 -21.96 -18.01
CA GLY A 146 12.59 -20.96 -17.99
C GLY A 146 12.86 -19.76 -18.90
N ILE A 147 14.06 -19.21 -18.84
CA ILE A 147 14.49 -18.09 -19.70
C ILE A 147 14.48 -18.50 -21.17
N ALA A 148 15.00 -19.69 -21.50
CA ALA A 148 14.95 -20.22 -22.86
C ALA A 148 13.51 -20.45 -23.35
N GLY A 149 12.62 -20.96 -22.48
CA GLY A 149 11.20 -21.13 -22.77
C GLY A 149 10.48 -19.80 -22.97
N ALA A 150 10.80 -18.77 -22.19
CA ALA A 150 10.28 -17.41 -22.36
C ALA A 150 10.72 -16.80 -23.70
N LEU A 151 11.97 -17.03 -24.12
CA LEU A 151 12.48 -16.62 -25.44
C LEU A 151 11.80 -17.37 -26.60
N ALA A 152 11.49 -18.66 -26.46
CA ALA A 152 10.70 -19.37 -27.46
C ALA A 152 9.26 -18.82 -27.53
N THR A 153 8.63 -18.66 -26.37
CA THR A 153 7.24 -18.20 -26.24
C THR A 153 7.03 -16.80 -26.83
N ILE A 154 8.01 -15.90 -26.68
CA ILE A 154 7.88 -14.54 -27.22
C ILE A 154 7.88 -14.52 -28.76
N ASP A 155 8.47 -15.52 -29.40
CA ASP A 155 8.55 -15.64 -30.86
C ASP A 155 7.37 -16.45 -31.45
N GLU A 156 6.75 -17.34 -30.68
CA GLU A 156 5.64 -18.19 -31.13
C GLU A 156 4.29 -17.47 -31.24
N ARG A 157 4.04 -16.45 -30.40
CA ARG A 157 2.73 -15.81 -30.31
C ARG A 157 2.54 -14.73 -31.37
N VAL A 158 1.40 -14.76 -32.06
CA VAL A 158 1.07 -13.80 -33.14
C VAL A 158 0.99 -12.35 -32.62
N ARG A 159 0.30 -12.09 -31.51
CA ARG A 159 0.12 -10.74 -30.95
C ARG A 159 1.25 -10.40 -29.96
N ALA A 160 1.78 -9.18 -30.03
CA ALA A 160 2.89 -8.75 -29.18
C ALA A 160 2.53 -8.72 -27.69
N THR A 161 1.33 -8.21 -27.36
CA THR A 161 0.80 -8.27 -25.99
C THR A 161 0.80 -9.70 -25.43
N ASP A 162 0.25 -10.65 -26.18
CA ASP A 162 0.14 -12.04 -25.73
C ASP A 162 1.51 -12.69 -25.60
N ALA A 163 2.45 -12.36 -26.49
CA ALA A 163 3.83 -12.81 -26.46
C ALA A 163 4.55 -12.38 -25.18
N ILE A 164 4.45 -11.09 -24.83
CA ILE A 164 5.08 -10.51 -23.63
C ILE A 164 4.47 -11.11 -22.36
N ILE A 165 3.14 -11.20 -22.30
CA ILE A 165 2.43 -11.79 -21.15
C ILE A 165 2.83 -13.25 -20.98
N ALA A 166 2.76 -14.06 -22.04
CA ALA A 166 3.07 -15.47 -21.95
C ALA A 166 4.53 -15.74 -21.58
N ALA A 167 5.48 -14.96 -22.13
CA ALA A 167 6.89 -15.06 -21.78
C ALA A 167 7.14 -14.71 -20.30
N TRP A 168 6.48 -13.67 -19.77
CA TRP A 168 6.59 -13.30 -18.37
C TRP A 168 5.99 -14.37 -17.43
N ILE A 169 4.80 -14.90 -17.75
CA ILE A 169 4.17 -15.95 -16.95
C ILE A 169 5.01 -17.22 -16.90
N GLY A 170 5.61 -17.63 -18.04
CA GLY A 170 6.53 -18.77 -18.04
C GLY A 170 7.78 -18.55 -17.16
N LEU A 171 8.23 -17.29 -17.04
CA LEU A 171 9.32 -16.92 -16.14
C LEU A 171 8.88 -16.94 -14.66
N GLU A 172 7.65 -16.51 -14.35
CA GLU A 172 7.05 -16.62 -13.01
C GLU A 172 6.94 -18.07 -12.56
N GLU A 173 6.43 -18.96 -13.43
CA GLU A 173 6.34 -20.39 -13.17
C GLU A 173 7.73 -21.00 -12.90
N SER A 174 8.71 -20.65 -13.74
CA SER A 174 10.09 -21.13 -13.57
C SER A 174 10.73 -20.62 -12.28
N ALA A 175 10.44 -19.39 -11.87
CA ALA A 175 10.93 -18.86 -10.60
C ALA A 175 10.29 -19.58 -9.40
N ALA A 176 9.00 -19.91 -9.48
CA ALA A 176 8.31 -20.67 -8.44
C ALA A 176 8.89 -22.09 -8.30
N ASP A 177 9.30 -22.68 -9.42
CA ASP A 177 9.92 -24.01 -9.47
C ASP A 177 11.42 -24.01 -9.09
N ALA A 178 12.04 -22.85 -8.91
CA ALA A 178 13.47 -22.73 -8.61
C ALA A 178 13.84 -23.17 -7.18
N GLY A 179 12.88 -23.65 -6.38
CA GLY A 179 13.10 -24.14 -5.01
C GLY A 179 13.40 -23.03 -4.00
N VAL A 180 13.13 -21.77 -4.36
CA VAL A 180 13.29 -20.60 -3.48
C VAL A 180 11.91 -20.11 -3.05
N THR A 181 11.70 -19.94 -1.75
CA THR A 181 10.43 -19.45 -1.23
C THR A 181 10.30 -17.94 -1.41
N ARG A 182 9.09 -17.50 -1.76
CA ARG A 182 8.69 -16.09 -1.81
C ARG A 182 8.47 -15.54 -0.39
N ALA A 183 8.80 -14.27 -0.14
CA ALA A 183 8.44 -13.64 1.12
C ALA A 183 6.91 -13.42 1.24
N ALA A 184 6.40 -13.32 2.47
CA ALA A 184 4.95 -13.26 2.72
C ALA A 184 4.23 -12.11 2.00
N SER A 185 4.87 -10.94 1.90
CA SER A 185 4.33 -9.75 1.23
C SER A 185 4.94 -9.48 -0.14
N GLU A 186 5.80 -10.37 -0.65
CA GLU A 186 6.45 -10.21 -1.95
C GLU A 186 5.48 -10.61 -3.06
N THR A 187 5.33 -9.75 -4.06
CA THR A 187 4.50 -10.04 -5.23
C THR A 187 5.17 -11.05 -6.16
N PRO A 188 4.43 -11.77 -7.03
CA PRO A 188 5.04 -12.65 -8.03
C PRO A 188 6.10 -11.94 -8.89
N GLY A 189 5.82 -10.69 -9.29
CA GLY A 189 6.75 -9.93 -10.12
C GLY A 189 8.05 -9.54 -9.38
N GLU A 190 7.93 -9.09 -8.13
CA GLU A 190 9.09 -8.81 -7.28
C GLU A 190 9.92 -10.08 -7.03
N PHE A 191 9.25 -11.21 -6.85
CA PHE A 191 9.90 -12.50 -6.67
C PHE A 191 10.74 -12.89 -7.88
N VAL A 192 10.18 -12.82 -9.10
CA VAL A 192 10.92 -13.09 -10.33
C VAL A 192 12.13 -12.18 -10.46
N VAL A 193 11.97 -10.87 -10.23
CA VAL A 193 13.09 -9.91 -10.29
C VAL A 193 14.16 -10.29 -9.28
N ARG A 194 13.79 -10.66 -8.05
CA ARG A 194 14.75 -11.13 -7.03
C ARG A 194 15.49 -12.39 -7.46
N ILE A 195 14.80 -13.37 -8.05
CA ILE A 195 15.42 -14.61 -8.52
C ILE A 195 16.37 -14.33 -9.67
N VAL A 196 15.93 -13.61 -10.71
CA VAL A 196 16.75 -13.25 -11.88
C VAL A 196 18.01 -12.49 -11.47
N THR A 197 17.90 -11.61 -10.47
CA THR A 197 19.01 -10.78 -9.98
C THR A 197 19.90 -11.47 -8.95
N LEU A 198 19.67 -12.74 -8.62
CA LEU A 198 20.66 -13.57 -7.92
C LEU A 198 21.99 -13.61 -8.67
N ARG A 199 21.93 -13.47 -10.00
CA ARG A 199 23.11 -13.17 -10.81
C ARG A 199 23.19 -11.67 -11.11
N PRO A 200 24.34 -11.03 -10.85
CA PRO A 200 24.48 -9.58 -11.01
C PRO A 200 24.51 -9.17 -12.48
N GLY A 201 24.14 -7.92 -12.77
CA GLY A 201 24.33 -7.29 -14.09
C GLY A 201 23.10 -7.23 -14.99
N VAL A 202 21.93 -7.68 -14.53
CA VAL A 202 20.66 -7.72 -15.31
C VAL A 202 19.46 -7.13 -14.57
N ALA A 203 19.70 -6.33 -13.53
CA ALA A 203 18.63 -5.76 -12.71
C ALA A 203 17.73 -4.78 -13.49
N ASP A 204 18.34 -3.93 -14.31
CA ASP A 204 17.60 -2.96 -15.10
C ASP A 204 16.74 -3.65 -16.17
N GLU A 205 17.26 -4.71 -16.80
CA GLU A 205 16.55 -5.52 -17.78
C GLU A 205 15.38 -6.28 -17.15
N ALA A 206 15.58 -6.88 -15.98
CA ALA A 206 14.52 -7.57 -15.24
C ALA A 206 13.39 -6.60 -14.84
N VAL A 207 13.73 -5.40 -14.35
CA VAL A 207 12.74 -4.37 -13.99
C VAL A 207 12.05 -3.81 -15.23
N ALA A 208 12.78 -3.58 -16.32
CA ALA A 208 12.19 -3.11 -17.58
C ALA A 208 11.18 -4.12 -18.14
N LEU A 209 11.52 -5.41 -18.10
CA LEU A 209 10.63 -6.49 -18.52
C LEU A 209 9.37 -6.57 -17.64
N LEU A 210 9.52 -6.49 -16.31
CA LEU A 210 8.38 -6.44 -15.37
C LEU A 210 7.45 -5.25 -15.68
N ARG A 211 8.01 -4.05 -15.85
CA ARG A 211 7.22 -2.85 -16.19
C ARG A 211 6.49 -3.01 -17.51
N LEU A 212 7.13 -3.62 -18.50
CA LEU A 212 6.50 -3.87 -19.79
C LEU A 212 5.31 -4.82 -19.64
N TYR A 213 5.48 -5.93 -18.91
CA TYR A 213 4.41 -6.85 -18.56
C TYR A 213 3.25 -6.15 -17.83
N GLU A 214 3.52 -5.42 -16.76
CA GLU A 214 2.50 -4.71 -16.00
C GLU A 214 1.73 -3.69 -16.86
N SER A 215 2.46 -2.98 -17.74
CA SER A 215 1.87 -1.97 -18.63
C SER A 215 0.87 -2.56 -19.63
N VAL A 216 1.09 -3.80 -20.09
CA VAL A 216 0.22 -4.46 -21.07
C VAL A 216 -0.86 -5.31 -20.40
N ARG A 217 -0.60 -5.82 -19.19
CA ARG A 217 -1.53 -6.71 -18.48
C ARG A 217 -2.57 -5.95 -17.68
N PHE A 218 -2.15 -4.85 -17.05
CA PHE A 218 -2.98 -4.04 -16.15
C PHE A 218 -3.20 -2.62 -16.68
N GLY A 219 -2.39 -2.17 -17.64
CA GLY A 219 -2.61 -0.90 -18.31
C GLY A 219 -3.64 -0.99 -19.43
N THR A 220 -3.92 0.16 -20.05
CA THR A 220 -4.84 0.29 -21.19
C THR A 220 -4.14 0.18 -22.55
N ARG A 221 -2.82 -0.08 -22.55
CA ARG A 221 -1.97 -0.09 -23.74
C ARG A 221 -1.93 -1.49 -24.39
N VAL A 222 -2.07 -1.53 -25.71
CA VAL A 222 -1.75 -2.72 -26.52
C VAL A 222 -0.29 -2.61 -26.97
N ALA A 223 0.50 -3.65 -26.75
CA ALA A 223 1.90 -3.66 -27.17
C ALA A 223 2.04 -3.87 -28.68
N ASP A 224 3.08 -3.25 -29.23
CA ASP A 224 3.49 -3.39 -30.63
C ASP A 224 4.76 -4.25 -30.78
N GLU A 225 5.30 -4.32 -32.00
CA GLU A 225 6.52 -5.09 -32.26
C GLU A 225 7.77 -4.47 -31.61
N ASP A 226 7.79 -3.15 -31.40
CA ASP A 226 8.92 -2.49 -30.73
C ASP A 226 8.96 -2.87 -29.24
N ASP A 227 7.79 -2.96 -28.60
CA ASP A 227 7.64 -3.54 -27.26
C ASP A 227 8.11 -5.01 -27.23
N ARG A 228 7.65 -5.85 -28.19
CA ARG A 228 8.10 -7.26 -28.28
C ARG A 228 9.62 -7.34 -28.43
N SER A 229 10.21 -6.49 -29.28
CA SER A 229 11.65 -6.43 -29.49
C SER A 229 12.40 -6.02 -28.21
N SER A 230 11.81 -5.12 -27.42
CA SER A 230 12.37 -4.66 -26.15
C SER A 230 12.35 -5.76 -25.09
N ALA A 231 11.22 -6.47 -24.97
CA ALA A 231 11.12 -7.66 -24.11
C ALA A 231 12.12 -8.74 -24.52
N ARG A 232 12.25 -9.03 -25.82
CA ARG A 232 13.20 -10.00 -26.35
C ARG A 232 14.65 -9.62 -26.01
N ARG A 233 15.02 -8.34 -26.14
CA ARG A 233 16.36 -7.85 -25.76
C ARG A 233 16.62 -8.02 -24.27
N ALA A 234 15.64 -7.70 -23.42
CA ALA A 234 15.76 -7.90 -21.98
C ALA A 234 15.96 -9.38 -21.62
N LEU A 235 15.15 -10.28 -22.20
CA LEU A 235 15.28 -11.72 -22.00
C LEU A 235 16.64 -12.27 -22.44
N ARG A 236 17.19 -11.81 -23.58
CA ARG A 236 18.53 -12.22 -24.05
C ARG A 236 19.65 -11.75 -23.12
N ARG A 237 19.58 -10.51 -22.63
CA ARG A 237 20.55 -10.01 -21.65
C ARG A 237 20.50 -10.80 -20.35
N ILE A 238 19.29 -11.20 -19.92
CA ILE A 238 19.11 -12.10 -18.78
C ILE A 238 19.73 -13.47 -19.09
N GLU A 239 19.46 -14.05 -20.26
CA GLU A 239 20.02 -15.34 -20.69
C GLU A 239 21.55 -15.36 -20.67
N GLU A 240 22.21 -14.31 -21.14
CA GLU A 240 23.68 -14.19 -21.18
C GLU A 240 24.32 -14.37 -19.80
N VAL A 241 23.67 -13.88 -18.74
CA VAL A 241 24.16 -13.96 -17.36
C VAL A 241 23.87 -15.33 -16.72
N TRP A 242 22.83 -16.01 -17.19
CA TRP A 242 22.36 -17.31 -16.70
C TRP A 242 22.93 -18.52 -17.48
N ARG A 243 23.79 -18.27 -18.46
CA ARG A 243 24.43 -19.29 -19.29
C ARG A 243 25.48 -20.10 -18.53
#